data_AF-A0A7F8Q2N1-F1
#
_entry.id   AF-A0A7F8Q2N1-F1
#
_cell.length_a   1.000
_cell.length_b   1.000
_cell.length_c   1.000
_cell.angle_alpha   90.00
_cell.angle_beta   90.00
_cell.angle_gamma   90.00
#
_symmetry.space_group_name_H-M   'P 1'
#
loop_
_entity.id
_entity.type
_entity.pdbx_description
1 polymer ?
#
loop_
_entity_poly.entity_id
_entity_poly.type
_entity_poly.pdbx_seq_one_letter_code
_entity_poly.pdbx_strand_id
1 'polypeptide(L)'
;MGGLPQVLRSFEHSDHIFYSFWPTPHKVTLVILIVFPLFLQVICNAFTICNAEMQEVGVGLYPSMSLLNHSCDPNCSIVFNGPHLLLRAVRDIEAGEELTICYLDMLMTSEERREQLRDQYCFECDCLRCQTQDKDADMLTGDEQVWKEVQESLKKIEELKAHWKWEQVLAMCQTIISSNAERLPDINIYQLKVLDCAMDACINLGLLEEALFYGIRTMEPYR
;
A
#
# COMPACT_ATOMS: atom_id res chain seq x y z
N MET A 1 5.30 -4.46 28.36
CA MET A 1 6.31 -5.28 27.68
C MET A 1 5.83 -5.43 26.25
N GLY A 2 6.41 -4.67 25.31
CA GLY A 2 6.02 -4.75 23.91
C GLY A 2 6.56 -6.03 23.29
N GLY A 3 5.70 -6.82 22.65
CA GLY A 3 6.15 -7.99 21.90
C GLY A 3 7.05 -7.58 20.74
N LEU A 4 7.84 -8.52 20.22
CA LEU A 4 8.62 -8.30 18.99
C LEU A 4 7.67 -7.86 17.85
N PRO A 5 8.11 -6.92 16.98
CA PRO A 5 7.42 -6.61 15.72
C PRO A 5 7.03 -7.89 14.98
N GLN A 6 5.82 -7.95 14.44
CA GLN A 6 5.26 -9.13 13.76
C GLN A 6 6.22 -9.67 12.68
N VAL A 7 6.80 -8.74 11.91
CA VAL A 7 7.84 -9.00 10.91
C VAL A 7 9.08 -9.70 11.50
N LEU A 8 9.50 -9.35 12.71
CA LEU A 8 10.67 -9.95 13.37
C LEU A 8 10.40 -11.37 13.92
N ARG A 9 9.15 -11.70 14.26
CA ARG A 9 8.78 -13.05 14.72
C ARG A 9 8.92 -14.08 13.60
N SER A 10 8.71 -13.68 12.35
CA SER A 10 8.87 -14.53 11.16
C SER A 10 10.34 -14.90 10.90
N PHE A 11 11.28 -14.04 11.30
CA PHE A 11 12.72 -14.30 11.13
C PHE A 11 13.28 -15.30 12.16
N GLU A 12 12.76 -15.33 13.40
CA GLU A 12 13.22 -16.28 14.43
C GLU A 12 13.03 -17.76 14.04
N HIS A 13 12.02 -18.08 13.21
CA HIS A 13 11.82 -19.44 12.68
C HIS A 13 12.76 -19.79 11.51
N SER A 14 13.30 -18.79 10.81
CA SER A 14 14.11 -18.99 9.59
C SER A 14 15.59 -19.24 9.89
N ASP A 15 16.07 -18.74 11.03
CA ASP A 15 17.45 -18.93 11.46
C ASP A 15 17.79 -20.40 11.72
N HIS A 16 16.85 -21.21 12.22
CA HIS A 16 17.12 -22.63 12.56
C HIS A 16 17.36 -23.56 11.36
N ILE A 17 16.88 -23.21 10.15
CA ILE A 17 16.97 -24.08 8.97
C ILE A 17 18.29 -23.87 8.21
N PHE A 18 18.84 -22.65 8.23
CA PHE A 18 20.02 -22.28 7.43
C PHE A 18 21.35 -22.87 7.95
N TYR A 19 21.46 -23.21 9.23
CA TYR A 19 22.73 -23.64 9.83
C TYR A 19 23.17 -25.08 9.51
N SER A 20 22.34 -25.90 8.88
CA SER A 20 22.57 -27.35 8.80
C SER A 20 23.23 -27.86 7.51
N PHE A 21 23.48 -27.02 6.49
CA PHE A 21 23.74 -27.54 5.14
C PHE A 21 24.92 -26.97 4.33
N TRP A 22 25.91 -26.29 4.93
CA TRP A 22 27.03 -25.79 4.12
C TRP A 22 28.44 -25.88 4.74
N PRO A 23 29.40 -26.59 4.11
CA PRO A 23 30.82 -26.49 4.45
C PRO A 23 31.44 -25.23 3.82
N THR A 24 32.24 -24.53 4.62
CA THR A 24 32.90 -23.22 4.39
C THR A 24 33.44 -22.94 2.99
N PRO A 25 33.33 -21.69 2.50
CA PRO A 25 34.50 -20.79 2.56
C PRO A 25 34.14 -19.37 3.06
N HIS A 26 34.98 -18.80 3.94
CA HIS A 26 34.73 -17.59 4.74
C HIS A 26 34.12 -16.35 4.03
N LYS A 27 34.29 -16.19 2.72
CA LYS A 27 33.70 -15.07 1.94
C LYS A 27 32.26 -15.31 1.51
N VAL A 28 31.88 -16.56 1.21
CA VAL A 28 30.50 -16.95 0.91
C VAL A 28 29.65 -16.90 2.19
N THR A 29 30.28 -17.24 3.32
CA THR A 29 29.70 -17.10 4.65
C THR A 29 29.33 -15.66 4.99
N LEU A 30 30.14 -14.66 4.62
CA LEU A 30 29.83 -13.24 4.89
C LEU A 30 28.62 -12.73 4.09
N VAL A 31 28.53 -13.10 2.80
CA VAL A 31 27.41 -12.68 1.94
C VAL A 31 26.11 -13.31 2.40
N ILE A 32 26.10 -14.61 2.70
CA ILE A 32 24.89 -15.31 3.12
C ILE A 32 24.48 -14.93 4.56
N LEU A 33 25.44 -14.79 5.49
CA LEU A 33 25.11 -14.51 6.89
C LEU A 33 24.86 -13.04 7.22
N ILE A 34 25.30 -12.10 6.37
CA ILE A 34 25.15 -10.66 6.65
C ILE A 34 24.34 -9.95 5.58
N VAL A 35 24.68 -10.13 4.31
CA VAL A 35 24.04 -9.37 3.23
C VAL A 35 22.60 -9.82 3.01
N PHE A 36 22.33 -11.13 3.04
CA PHE A 36 20.97 -11.65 2.86
C PHE A 36 20.00 -11.21 3.97
N PRO A 37 20.32 -11.32 5.27
CA PRO A 37 19.46 -10.78 6.34
C PRO A 37 19.26 -9.26 6.24
N LEU A 38 20.29 -8.51 5.84
CA LEU A 38 20.15 -7.06 5.64
C LEU A 38 19.16 -6.74 4.52
N PHE A 39 19.19 -7.47 3.39
CA PHE A 39 18.20 -7.27 2.34
C PHE A 39 16.78 -7.60 2.81
N LEU A 40 16.59 -8.64 3.60
CA LEU A 40 15.29 -8.97 4.18
C LEU A 40 14.81 -7.88 5.15
N GLN A 41 15.71 -7.34 5.97
CA GLN A 41 15.41 -6.18 6.82
C GLN A 41 15.02 -4.97 5.97
N VAL A 42 15.70 -4.69 4.86
CA VAL A 42 15.31 -3.60 3.96
C VAL A 42 13.92 -3.85 3.36
N ILE A 43 13.64 -5.06 2.86
CA ILE A 43 12.37 -5.39 2.20
C ILE A 43 11.18 -5.18 3.14
N CYS A 44 11.28 -5.63 4.39
CA CYS A 44 10.14 -5.57 5.31
C CYS A 44 10.08 -4.27 6.15
N ASN A 45 11.10 -3.41 6.09
CA ASN A 45 11.17 -2.18 6.90
C ASN A 45 11.35 -0.90 6.08
N ALA A 46 11.38 -1.00 4.75
CA ALA A 46 11.39 0.15 3.85
C ALA A 46 10.04 0.87 3.89
N PHE A 47 10.09 2.19 4.03
CA PHE A 47 8.94 3.08 3.92
C PHE A 47 8.98 3.79 2.58
N THR A 48 7.88 3.74 1.84
CA THR A 48 7.64 4.62 0.70
C THR A 48 7.43 6.04 1.20
N ILE A 49 8.24 6.97 0.70
CA ILE A 49 8.18 8.39 1.04
C ILE A 49 7.28 9.07 0.01
N CYS A 50 6.22 9.72 0.48
CA CYS A 50 5.31 10.49 -0.35
C CYS A 50 5.56 12.00 -0.21
N ASN A 51 5.28 12.76 -1.28
CA ASN A 51 5.25 14.23 -1.24
C ASN A 51 3.94 14.76 -0.62
N ALA A 52 3.74 16.08 -0.65
CA ALA A 52 2.54 16.71 -0.07
C ALA A 52 1.25 16.32 -0.82
N GLU A 53 1.39 15.92 -2.07
CA GLU A 53 0.33 15.44 -2.96
C GLU A 53 0.15 13.91 -2.89
N MET A 54 0.73 13.23 -1.89
CA MET A 54 0.69 11.78 -1.70
C MET A 54 1.28 10.95 -2.86
N GLN A 55 2.08 11.55 -3.73
CA GLN A 55 2.81 10.85 -4.78
C GLN A 55 4.09 10.23 -4.22
N GLU A 56 4.38 8.99 -4.60
CA GLU A 56 5.59 8.28 -4.21
C GLU A 56 6.82 8.92 -4.88
N VAL A 57 7.77 9.39 -4.06
CA VAL A 57 8.98 10.10 -4.54
C VAL A 57 10.29 9.50 -4.05
N GLY A 58 10.23 8.52 -3.13
CA GLY A 58 11.43 7.87 -2.62
C GLY A 58 11.14 6.71 -1.68
N VAL A 59 12.22 6.13 -1.18
CA VAL A 59 12.18 5.04 -0.19
C VAL A 59 13.19 5.33 0.92
N GLY A 60 12.83 5.05 2.17
CA GLY A 60 13.67 5.32 3.33
C GLY A 60 13.53 4.28 4.44
N LEU A 61 14.56 4.17 5.27
CA LEU A 61 14.54 3.33 6.48
C LEU A 61 14.40 4.22 7.71
N TYR A 62 13.41 3.92 8.54
CA TYR A 62 13.13 4.63 9.78
C TYR A 62 13.06 3.63 10.93
N PRO A 63 14.21 3.15 11.47
CA PRO A 63 14.25 2.00 12.38
C PRO A 63 13.36 2.11 13.61
N SER A 64 13.20 3.32 14.18
CA SER A 64 12.28 3.53 15.32
C SER A 64 10.81 3.37 14.94
N MET A 65 10.44 3.69 13.70
CA MET A 65 9.08 3.56 13.19
C MET A 65 8.77 2.13 12.74
N SER A 66 9.80 1.35 12.38
CA SER A 66 9.71 -0.08 12.10
C SER A 66 9.26 -0.94 13.30
N LEU A 67 9.16 -0.34 14.50
CA LEU A 67 8.59 -1.01 15.69
C LEU A 67 7.06 -1.07 15.67
N LEU A 68 6.39 -0.22 14.88
CA LEU A 68 4.93 -0.14 14.83
C LEU A 68 4.39 -1.30 14.01
N ASN A 69 3.52 -2.12 14.60
CA ASN A 69 2.90 -3.24 13.91
C ASN A 69 1.75 -2.79 12.98
N HIS A 70 1.36 -3.69 12.09
CA HIS A 70 0.26 -3.48 11.16
C HIS A 70 -1.10 -3.61 11.84
N SER A 71 -2.04 -2.73 11.47
CA SER A 71 -3.48 -2.97 11.60
C SER A 71 -4.20 -2.41 10.37
N CYS A 72 -5.17 -3.13 9.83
CA CYS A 72 -6.07 -2.60 8.78
C CYS A 72 -7.03 -1.52 9.32
N ASP A 73 -7.11 -1.36 10.64
CA ASP A 73 -7.81 -0.28 11.35
C ASP A 73 -6.86 0.30 12.42
N PRO A 74 -5.90 1.16 12.01
CA PRO A 74 -4.79 1.58 12.86
C PRO A 74 -5.20 2.68 13.85
N ASN A 75 -4.41 2.86 14.90
CA ASN A 75 -4.57 3.99 15.82
C ASN A 75 -3.60 5.15 15.59
N CYS A 76 -2.58 4.94 14.76
CA CYS A 76 -1.64 5.94 14.34
C CYS A 76 -1.54 6.01 12.82
N SER A 77 -1.09 7.16 12.31
CA SER A 77 -0.79 7.38 10.91
C SER A 77 0.55 8.08 10.76
N ILE A 78 1.21 7.81 9.63
CA ILE A 78 2.48 8.40 9.24
C ILE A 78 2.23 9.39 8.11
N VAL A 79 2.82 10.58 8.23
CA VAL A 79 2.87 11.57 7.16
C VAL A 79 4.31 12.05 6.95
N PHE A 80 4.64 12.38 5.71
CA PHE A 80 5.97 12.85 5.31
C PHE A 80 5.97 14.35 5.03
N ASN A 81 7.02 15.04 5.47
CA ASN A 81 7.36 16.39 5.04
C ASN A 81 8.79 16.36 4.46
N GLY A 82 8.87 16.20 3.14
CA GLY A 82 10.11 15.74 2.51
C GLY A 82 10.55 14.39 3.13
N PRO A 83 11.82 14.22 3.53
CA PRO A 83 12.27 12.98 4.17
C PRO A 83 11.92 12.89 5.66
N HIS A 84 11.25 13.90 6.25
CA HIS A 84 10.91 13.90 7.66
C HIS A 84 9.60 13.15 7.92
N LEU A 85 9.65 12.10 8.75
CA LEU A 85 8.52 11.26 9.09
C LEU A 85 7.87 11.75 10.39
N LEU A 86 6.55 12.01 10.34
CA LEU A 86 5.74 12.38 11.50
C LEU A 86 4.74 11.26 11.81
N LEU A 87 4.80 10.72 13.02
CA LEU A 87 3.82 9.78 13.56
C LEU A 87 2.78 10.54 14.39
N ARG A 88 1.49 10.29 14.14
CA ARG A 88 0.39 10.93 14.88
C ARG A 88 -0.69 9.91 15.24
N ALA A 89 -1.27 10.04 16.43
CA ALA A 89 -2.50 9.34 16.78
C ALA A 89 -3.67 9.86 15.93
N VAL A 90 -4.53 8.95 15.46
CA VAL A 90 -5.73 9.26 14.66
C VAL A 90 -7.04 8.90 15.38
N ARG A 91 -6.93 8.27 16.56
CA ARG A 91 -8.01 8.05 17.51
C ARG A 91 -7.47 8.11 18.93
N ASP A 92 -8.37 8.09 19.92
CA ASP A 92 -7.97 7.96 21.32
C ASP A 92 -7.22 6.63 21.55
N ILE A 93 -6.19 6.69 22.40
CA ILE A 93 -5.30 5.56 22.70
C ILE A 93 -5.18 5.41 24.21
N GLU A 94 -5.50 4.24 24.72
CA GLU A 94 -5.42 3.95 26.14
C GLU A 94 -3.98 3.65 26.60
N ALA A 95 -3.70 3.86 27.88
CA ALA A 95 -2.39 3.54 28.45
C ALA A 95 -2.12 2.03 28.37
N GLY A 96 -1.08 1.66 27.61
CA GLY A 96 -0.70 0.26 27.38
C GLY A 96 -1.31 -0.35 26.11
N GLU A 97 -2.15 0.39 25.38
CA GLU A 97 -2.59 -0.01 24.05
C GLU A 97 -1.41 0.02 23.07
N GLU A 98 -1.34 -0.97 22.18
CA GLU A 98 -0.31 -1.07 21.16
C GLU A 98 -0.50 -0.01 20.06
N LEU A 99 0.57 0.67 19.68
CA LEU A 99 0.55 1.61 18.56
C LEU A 99 0.67 0.85 17.24
N THR A 100 -0.28 1.09 16.33
CA THR A 100 -0.35 0.41 15.03
C THR A 100 -0.52 1.42 13.89
N ILE A 101 0.00 1.07 12.72
CA ILE A 101 -0.15 1.82 11.47
C ILE A 101 -0.68 0.88 10.37
N CYS A 102 -1.29 1.42 9.32
CA CYS A 102 -1.55 0.62 8.11
C CYS A 102 -0.29 0.60 7.25
N TYR A 103 0.13 -0.58 6.81
CA TYR A 103 1.28 -0.75 5.89
C TYR A 103 0.87 -0.67 4.42
N LEU A 104 -0.43 -0.66 4.16
CA LEU A 104 -1.04 -0.90 2.87
C LEU A 104 -1.88 0.31 2.45
N ASP A 105 -2.21 0.35 1.16
CA ASP A 105 -3.27 1.20 0.64
C ASP A 105 -4.62 0.81 1.28
N MET A 106 -5.46 1.81 1.54
CA MET A 106 -6.81 1.63 2.08
C MET A 106 -7.79 1.11 1.02
N LEU A 107 -7.50 1.33 -0.27
CA LEU A 107 -8.28 0.87 -1.41
C LEU A 107 -7.87 -0.54 -1.85
N MET A 108 -7.91 -1.47 -0.90
CA MET A 108 -7.60 -2.90 -1.11
C MET A 108 -8.62 -3.77 -0.39
N THR A 109 -9.06 -4.83 -1.05
CA THR A 109 -9.89 -5.90 -0.46
C THR A 109 -9.11 -6.72 0.57
N SER A 110 -9.80 -7.49 1.42
CA SER A 110 -9.11 -8.35 2.39
C SER A 110 -8.23 -9.41 1.73
N GLU A 111 -8.58 -9.88 0.53
CA GLU A 111 -7.77 -10.83 -0.24
C GLU A 111 -6.45 -10.20 -0.68
N GLU A 112 -6.51 -9.05 -1.35
CA GLU A 112 -5.33 -8.30 -1.79
C GLU A 112 -4.43 -7.92 -0.60
N ARG A 113 -5.04 -7.50 0.53
CA ARG A 113 -4.28 -7.20 1.75
C ARG A 113 -3.56 -8.44 2.29
N ARG A 114 -4.20 -9.60 2.36
CA ARG A 114 -3.56 -10.84 2.83
C ARG A 114 -2.42 -11.26 1.92
N GLU A 115 -2.60 -11.18 0.60
CA GLU A 115 -1.56 -11.50 -0.37
C GLU A 115 -0.33 -10.61 -0.17
N GLN A 116 -0.51 -9.27 -0.13
CA GLN A 116 0.62 -8.36 0.03
C GLN A 116 1.29 -8.50 1.40
N LEU A 117 0.54 -8.69 2.48
CA LEU A 117 1.12 -8.88 3.83
C LEU A 117 1.93 -10.18 3.93
N ARG A 118 1.45 -11.26 3.32
CA ARG A 118 2.19 -12.52 3.29
C ARG A 118 3.47 -12.39 2.45
N ASP A 119 3.36 -11.82 1.26
CA ASP A 119 4.45 -11.80 0.29
C ASP A 119 5.56 -10.79 0.68
N GLN A 120 5.19 -9.64 1.26
CA GLN A 120 6.14 -8.58 1.63
C GLN A 120 6.58 -8.62 3.10
N TYR A 121 5.68 -8.99 4.01
CA TYR A 121 5.90 -8.90 5.46
C TYR A 121 5.88 -10.26 6.17
N CYS A 122 5.59 -11.34 5.44
CA CYS A 122 5.64 -12.72 5.94
C CYS A 122 4.77 -12.96 7.18
N PHE A 123 3.55 -12.38 7.21
CA PHE A 123 2.57 -12.67 8.25
C PHE A 123 1.13 -12.67 7.70
N GLU A 124 0.24 -13.32 8.44
CA GLU A 124 -1.21 -13.34 8.16
C GLU A 124 -1.92 -12.37 9.11
N CYS A 125 -2.75 -11.48 8.56
CA CYS A 125 -3.49 -10.51 9.37
C CYS A 125 -4.78 -11.12 9.92
N ASP A 126 -4.91 -11.13 11.24
CA ASP A 126 -6.07 -11.63 11.98
C ASP A 126 -6.97 -10.50 12.52
N CYS A 127 -6.82 -9.26 12.05
CA CYS A 127 -7.67 -8.16 12.52
C CYS A 127 -9.15 -8.36 12.13
N LEU A 128 -10.06 -7.68 12.83
CA LEU A 128 -11.51 -7.80 12.59
C LEU A 128 -11.88 -7.57 11.13
N ARG A 129 -11.32 -6.53 10.49
CA ARG A 129 -11.60 -6.21 9.07
C ARG A 129 -11.22 -7.36 8.12
N CYS A 130 -10.13 -8.07 8.41
CA CYS A 130 -9.73 -9.24 7.64
C CYS A 130 -10.59 -10.47 7.99
N GLN A 131 -11.03 -10.64 9.24
CA GLN A 131 -11.91 -11.76 9.60
C GLN A 131 -13.31 -11.63 8.99
N THR A 132 -13.84 -10.41 8.91
CA THR A 132 -15.21 -10.15 8.44
C THR A 132 -15.31 -9.73 6.98
N GLN A 133 -14.17 -9.63 6.26
CA GLN A 133 -14.12 -9.10 4.89
C GLN A 133 -14.78 -7.70 4.80
N ASP A 134 -14.47 -6.86 5.79
CA ASP A 134 -15.07 -5.54 5.95
C ASP A 134 -14.89 -4.67 4.70
N LYS A 135 -16.02 -4.19 4.16
CA LYS A 135 -16.16 -3.38 2.93
C LYS A 135 -15.84 -4.09 1.61
N ASP A 136 -15.37 -5.33 1.59
CA ASP A 136 -14.98 -6.02 0.35
C ASP A 136 -16.13 -6.08 -0.67
N ALA A 137 -17.35 -6.35 -0.22
CA ALA A 137 -18.53 -6.42 -1.08
C ALA A 137 -18.87 -5.07 -1.75
N ASP A 138 -18.73 -3.96 -1.01
CA ASP A 138 -18.99 -2.61 -1.52
C ASP A 138 -17.91 -2.19 -2.52
N MET A 139 -16.64 -2.51 -2.19
CA MET A 139 -15.46 -2.24 -3.02
C MET A 139 -15.50 -2.94 -4.39
N LEU A 140 -16.18 -4.08 -4.50
CA LEU A 140 -16.24 -4.90 -5.71
C LEU A 140 -17.61 -4.83 -6.42
N THR A 141 -18.42 -3.82 -6.12
CA THR A 141 -19.70 -3.58 -6.81
C THR A 141 -19.52 -3.30 -8.31
N GLY A 142 -20.53 -3.64 -9.12
CA GLY A 142 -20.50 -3.48 -10.57
C GLY A 142 -20.23 -4.79 -11.31
N ASP A 143 -20.03 -4.70 -12.63
CA ASP A 143 -19.77 -5.86 -13.49
C ASP A 143 -18.36 -6.43 -13.25
N GLU A 144 -18.28 -7.69 -12.83
CA GLU A 144 -17.05 -8.40 -12.51
C GLU A 144 -16.06 -8.46 -13.67
N GLN A 145 -16.56 -8.69 -14.89
CA GLN A 145 -15.69 -8.77 -16.04
C GLN A 145 -15.05 -7.40 -16.31
N VAL A 146 -15.83 -6.33 -16.15
CA VAL A 146 -15.37 -4.97 -16.40
C VAL A 146 -14.34 -4.53 -15.36
N TRP A 147 -14.58 -4.74 -14.06
CA TRP A 147 -13.60 -4.29 -13.08
C TRP A 147 -12.30 -5.10 -13.10
N LYS A 148 -12.32 -6.38 -13.51
CA LYS A 148 -11.08 -7.15 -13.73
C LYS A 148 -10.25 -6.59 -14.88
N GLU A 149 -10.89 -6.18 -15.98
CA GLU A 149 -10.20 -5.51 -17.09
C GLU A 149 -9.62 -4.16 -16.68
N VAL A 150 -10.34 -3.41 -15.82
CA VAL A 150 -9.86 -2.15 -15.25
C VAL A 150 -8.68 -2.39 -14.30
N GLN A 151 -8.74 -3.40 -13.43
CA GLN A 151 -7.65 -3.79 -12.53
C GLN A 151 -6.37 -4.11 -13.32
N GLU A 152 -6.46 -4.84 -14.43
CA GLU A 152 -5.30 -5.12 -15.27
C GLU A 152 -4.76 -3.84 -15.95
N SER A 153 -5.66 -2.96 -16.40
CA SER A 153 -5.30 -1.68 -17.00
C SER A 153 -4.63 -0.72 -16.00
N LEU A 154 -5.03 -0.78 -14.72
CA LEU A 154 -4.48 0.03 -13.65
C LEU A 154 -2.99 -0.21 -13.44
N LYS A 155 -2.49 -1.45 -13.59
CA LYS A 155 -1.05 -1.75 -13.52
C LYS A 155 -0.25 -0.86 -14.47
N LYS A 156 -0.77 -0.65 -15.69
CA LYS A 156 -0.11 0.21 -16.67
C LYS A 156 -0.27 1.69 -16.34
N ILE A 157 -1.43 2.10 -15.84
CA ILE A 157 -1.70 3.49 -15.43
C ILE A 157 -0.77 3.90 -14.29
N GLU A 158 -0.63 3.06 -13.26
CA GLU A 158 0.26 3.26 -12.11
C GLU A 158 1.73 3.33 -12.54
N GLU A 159 2.17 2.47 -13.47
CA GLU A 159 3.51 2.54 -14.06
C GLU A 159 3.75 3.89 -14.76
N LEU A 160 2.78 4.38 -15.53
CA LEU A 160 2.86 5.67 -16.22
C LEU A 160 2.84 6.85 -15.23
N LYS A 161 2.01 6.77 -14.18
CA LYS A 161 1.93 7.73 -13.07
C LYS A 161 3.27 7.84 -12.35
N ALA A 162 3.90 6.71 -12.01
CA ALA A 162 5.22 6.67 -11.39
C ALA A 162 6.33 7.32 -12.24
N HIS A 163 6.16 7.34 -13.56
CA HIS A 163 7.06 8.00 -14.52
C HIS A 163 6.58 9.38 -14.98
N TRP A 164 5.58 9.97 -14.31
CA TRP A 164 5.09 11.33 -14.55
C TRP A 164 4.56 11.55 -15.98
N LYS A 165 4.05 10.49 -16.64
CA LYS A 165 3.53 10.54 -18.01
C LYS A 165 2.05 10.91 -18.05
N TRP A 166 1.72 12.11 -17.57
CA TRP A 166 0.35 12.56 -17.29
C TRP A 166 -0.59 12.53 -18.51
N GLU A 167 -0.12 12.88 -19.71
CA GLU A 167 -0.94 12.82 -20.93
C GLU A 167 -1.42 11.40 -21.25
N GLN A 168 -0.54 10.40 -21.03
CA GLN A 168 -0.86 8.99 -21.29
C GLN A 168 -1.77 8.42 -20.20
N VAL A 169 -1.52 8.79 -18.93
CA VAL A 169 -2.41 8.47 -17.80
C VAL A 169 -3.82 8.97 -18.08
N LEU A 170 -3.96 10.25 -18.41
CA LEU A 170 -5.27 10.86 -18.64
C LEU A 170 -6.02 10.19 -19.81
N ALA A 171 -5.33 9.93 -20.93
CA ALA A 171 -5.94 9.29 -22.09
C ALA A 171 -6.47 7.87 -21.77
N MET A 172 -5.71 7.09 -20.98
CA MET A 172 -6.16 5.76 -20.53
C MET A 172 -7.35 5.88 -19.58
N CYS A 173 -7.28 6.76 -18.58
CA CYS A 173 -8.36 6.96 -17.62
C CYS A 173 -9.65 7.41 -18.31
N GLN A 174 -9.60 8.41 -19.20
CA GLN A 174 -10.77 8.91 -19.93
C GLN A 174 -11.42 7.81 -20.78
N THR A 175 -10.62 6.93 -21.38
CA THR A 175 -11.12 5.77 -22.13
C THR A 175 -11.91 4.83 -21.23
N ILE A 176 -11.38 4.51 -20.04
CA ILE A 176 -12.05 3.64 -19.06
C ILE A 176 -13.32 4.30 -18.53
N ILE A 177 -13.22 5.54 -18.06
CA ILE A 177 -14.33 6.28 -17.45
C ILE A 177 -15.49 6.44 -18.44
N SER A 178 -15.20 6.75 -19.70
CA SER A 178 -16.23 6.95 -20.73
C SER A 178 -16.87 5.63 -21.19
N SER A 179 -16.09 4.54 -21.24
CA SER A 179 -16.58 3.24 -21.71
C SER A 179 -17.40 2.49 -20.66
N ASN A 180 -17.11 2.72 -19.38
CA ASN A 180 -17.63 1.92 -18.27
C ASN A 180 -18.57 2.68 -17.33
N ALA A 181 -18.95 3.92 -17.64
CA ALA A 181 -19.75 4.80 -16.78
C ALA A 181 -21.07 4.17 -16.28
N GLU A 182 -21.71 3.30 -17.07
CA GLU A 182 -22.95 2.62 -16.68
C GLU A 182 -22.73 1.26 -16.01
N ARG A 183 -21.49 0.73 -16.02
CA ARG A 183 -21.17 -0.64 -15.59
C ARG A 183 -20.41 -0.71 -14.28
N LEU A 184 -19.63 0.33 -13.95
CA LEU A 184 -18.87 0.42 -12.71
C LEU A 184 -19.29 1.66 -11.92
N PRO A 185 -19.80 1.50 -10.69
CA PRO A 185 -20.06 2.63 -9.82
C PRO A 185 -18.74 3.22 -9.29
N ASP A 186 -18.77 4.50 -8.91
CA ASP A 186 -17.57 5.19 -8.39
C ASP A 186 -17.07 4.65 -7.04
N ILE A 187 -17.90 3.87 -6.31
CA ILE A 187 -17.50 3.17 -5.08
C ILE A 187 -16.67 1.90 -5.35
N ASN A 188 -16.66 1.39 -6.58
CA ASN A 188 -15.78 0.29 -6.95
C ASN A 188 -14.33 0.77 -6.87
N ILE A 189 -13.47 0.05 -6.13
CA ILE A 189 -12.11 0.52 -5.81
C ILE A 189 -11.25 0.73 -7.06
N TYR A 190 -11.43 -0.07 -8.10
CA TYR A 190 -10.65 0.06 -9.33
C TYR A 190 -11.12 1.27 -10.14
N GLN A 191 -12.43 1.51 -10.21
CA GLN A 191 -12.97 2.73 -10.80
C GLN A 191 -12.51 3.98 -10.03
N LEU A 192 -12.50 3.90 -8.69
CA LEU A 192 -12.05 4.98 -7.81
C LEU A 192 -10.57 5.31 -8.04
N LYS A 193 -9.69 4.30 -8.14
CA LYS A 193 -8.27 4.48 -8.49
C LYS A 193 -8.07 5.13 -9.85
N VAL A 194 -8.89 4.78 -10.84
CA VAL A 194 -8.85 5.42 -12.17
C VAL A 194 -9.24 6.90 -12.09
N LEU A 195 -10.29 7.23 -11.32
CA LEU A 195 -10.72 8.61 -11.10
C LEU A 195 -9.64 9.44 -10.40
N ASP A 196 -9.01 8.88 -9.37
CA ASP A 196 -7.88 9.49 -8.66
C ASP A 196 -6.70 9.78 -9.60
N CYS A 197 -6.30 8.79 -10.41
CA CYS A 197 -5.25 8.98 -11.41
C CYS A 197 -5.61 10.02 -12.47
N ALA A 198 -6.88 10.07 -12.91
CA ALA A 198 -7.37 11.07 -13.85
C ALA A 198 -7.32 12.48 -13.26
N MET A 199 -7.76 12.63 -12.00
CA MET A 199 -7.71 13.88 -11.26
C MET A 199 -6.26 14.38 -11.16
N ASP A 200 -5.33 13.54 -10.72
CA ASP A 200 -3.90 13.89 -10.62
C ASP A 200 -3.32 14.31 -11.97
N ALA A 201 -3.63 13.56 -13.03
CA ALA A 201 -3.16 13.89 -14.37
C ALA A 201 -3.71 15.25 -14.84
N CYS A 202 -5.00 15.52 -14.63
CA CYS A 202 -5.61 16.80 -14.95
C CYS A 202 -4.97 17.97 -14.18
N ILE A 203 -4.69 17.79 -12.87
CA ILE A 203 -4.01 18.81 -12.05
C ILE A 203 -2.64 19.13 -12.66
N ASN A 204 -1.84 18.10 -12.96
CA ASN A 204 -0.49 18.26 -13.52
C ASN A 204 -0.47 18.84 -14.94
N LEU A 205 -1.54 18.65 -15.72
CA LEU A 205 -1.72 19.21 -17.06
C LEU A 205 -2.40 20.59 -17.07
N GLY A 206 -2.82 21.10 -15.91
CA GLY A 206 -3.53 22.38 -15.78
C GLY A 206 -5.00 22.34 -16.21
N LEU A 207 -5.60 21.15 -16.34
CA LEU A 207 -7.01 20.93 -16.71
C LEU A 207 -7.89 20.95 -15.47
N LEU A 208 -8.00 22.11 -14.82
CA LEU A 208 -8.57 22.21 -13.47
C LEU A 208 -10.07 21.90 -13.37
N GLU A 209 -10.85 22.19 -14.41
CA GLU A 209 -12.29 21.89 -14.43
C GLU A 209 -12.55 20.38 -14.48
N GLU A 210 -11.79 19.64 -15.30
CA GLU A 210 -11.86 18.18 -15.35
C GLU A 210 -11.33 17.55 -14.06
N ALA A 211 -10.24 18.09 -13.50
CA ALA A 211 -9.73 17.64 -12.21
C ALA A 211 -10.79 17.75 -11.11
N LEU A 212 -11.49 18.88 -11.04
CA LEU A 212 -12.56 19.08 -10.06
C LEU A 212 -13.72 18.10 -10.27
N PHE A 213 -14.09 17.84 -11.54
CA PHE A 213 -15.14 16.88 -11.87
C PHE A 213 -14.79 15.47 -11.37
N TYR A 214 -13.57 14.98 -11.63
CA TYR A 214 -13.14 13.67 -11.12
C TYR A 214 -13.01 13.67 -9.60
N GLY A 215 -12.42 14.71 -9.00
CA GLY A 215 -12.24 14.80 -7.55
C GLY A 215 -13.57 14.82 -6.77
N ILE A 216 -14.61 15.50 -7.26
CA ILE A 216 -15.92 15.50 -6.60
C ILE A 216 -16.52 14.08 -6.54
N ARG A 217 -16.29 13.27 -7.58
CA ARG A 217 -16.78 11.89 -7.65
C ARG A 217 -16.08 10.95 -6.66
N THR A 218 -14.83 11.26 -6.29
CA THR A 218 -14.08 10.45 -5.33
C THR A 218 -14.44 10.76 -3.86
N MET A 219 -14.99 11.95 -3.58
CA MET A 219 -15.23 12.42 -2.20
C MET A 219 -16.04 11.47 -1.30
N GLU A 220 -17.17 10.95 -1.79
CA GLU A 220 -18.01 10.06 -0.97
C GLU A 220 -17.40 8.65 -0.84
N PRO A 221 -16.85 8.03 -1.90
CA PRO A 221 -16.10 6.78 -1.76
C PRO A 221 -14.88 6.81 -0.82
N TYR A 222 -14.20 7.97 -0.69
CA TYR A 222 -13.07 8.14 0.24
C TYR A 222 -13.48 8.38 1.69
N ARG A 223 -14.79 8.52 1.97
CA ARG A 223 -15.31 8.86 3.30
C ARG A 223 -15.42 7.65 4.22
#